data_AF-A0A011PJ99-F1
#
_entry.id   AF-A0A011PJ99-F1
#
_cell.length_a   1.000
_cell.length_b   1.000
_cell.length_c   1.000
_cell.angle_alpha   90.00
_cell.angle_beta   90.00
_cell.angle_gamma   90.00
#
_symmetry.space_group_name_H-M   'P 1'
#
loop_
_entity.id
_entity.type
_entity.pdbx_description
1 polymer ?
#
loop_
_entity_poly.entity_id
_entity_poly.type
_entity_poly.pdbx_seq_one_letter_code
_entity_poly.pdbx_strand_id
1 'polypeptide(L)'
;MPPPPPASAPRSGSGWLKHSAKQVRIWTTDGIARWFSELALVEQSLRDSIIALARAGRRPDQMAIRLRAHSDFLLTARNKSRTALPQQDSWSGEHPQTVLLPLSDPAKLQTNLALTDLLVEEVFPSAKCHGGMLARDVPPETIAAFLRGYHIHEDIVVFRNDLLADWIIGRSTIGELTDWSVFVASAGDGKLATLGGREVGLVRRKRISSESIGILTDPVHEGVDLPRGPDAYKRDSGAYDAEAMRAARPSTQGLLLIYPLDPEYLGIPSRKPVITLALSLPQTSDAGTTWIVNSMVSNG
;
A
#
# COMPACT_ATOMS: atom_id res chain seq x y z
N MET A 1 25.42 -31.76 -82.48
CA MET A 1 25.48 -33.19 -82.11
C MET A 1 25.19 -33.33 -80.61
N PRO A 2 24.25 -34.20 -80.21
CA PRO A 2 23.98 -34.60 -78.81
C PRO A 2 24.67 -35.96 -78.49
N PRO A 3 24.40 -36.69 -77.37
CA PRO A 3 24.02 -36.35 -75.97
C PRO A 3 25.15 -36.91 -75.01
N PRO A 4 24.98 -37.69 -73.91
CA PRO A 4 23.90 -37.88 -72.92
C PRO A 4 24.22 -37.59 -71.41
N PRO A 5 24.53 -38.51 -70.45
CA PRO A 5 23.97 -38.40 -69.07
C PRO A 5 25.05 -38.57 -67.93
N PRO A 6 24.74 -38.77 -66.61
CA PRO A 6 23.43 -39.00 -65.97
C PRO A 6 23.14 -38.24 -64.66
N ALA A 7 21.95 -38.50 -64.10
CA ALA A 7 21.49 -38.03 -62.80
C ALA A 7 21.85 -39.01 -61.66
N SER A 8 22.07 -38.48 -60.44
CA SER A 8 21.89 -39.24 -59.19
C SER A 8 21.85 -38.37 -57.91
N ALA A 9 20.63 -38.13 -57.42
CA ALA A 9 20.25 -38.24 -56.00
C ALA A 9 20.88 -37.27 -54.95
N PRO A 10 20.34 -37.21 -53.70
CA PRO A 10 20.33 -35.96 -52.93
C PRO A 10 21.41 -35.87 -51.84
N ARG A 11 21.69 -34.64 -51.37
CA ARG A 11 22.30 -34.40 -50.06
C ARG A 11 21.44 -33.48 -49.21
N SER A 12 21.04 -34.01 -48.06
CA SER A 12 20.41 -33.26 -46.97
C SER A 12 21.37 -32.20 -46.41
N GLY A 13 20.85 -31.00 -46.17
CA GLY A 13 21.56 -29.90 -45.53
C GLY A 13 20.57 -29.01 -44.80
N SER A 14 20.38 -29.26 -43.51
CA SER A 14 19.45 -28.51 -42.65
C SER A 14 19.87 -27.04 -42.53
N GLY A 15 19.02 -26.12 -43.02
CA GLY A 15 19.26 -24.67 -43.03
C GLY A 15 18.11 -23.89 -42.42
N TRP A 16 18.04 -23.88 -41.09
CA TRP A 16 17.18 -23.09 -40.20
C TRP A 16 16.38 -21.92 -40.83
N LEU A 17 15.05 -22.00 -40.73
CA LEU A 17 14.16 -20.84 -40.87
C LEU A 17 14.52 -19.79 -39.82
N LYS A 18 15.25 -18.75 -40.25
CA LYS A 18 15.44 -17.54 -39.44
C LYS A 18 14.09 -16.84 -39.31
N HIS A 19 13.44 -17.01 -38.16
CA HIS A 19 12.32 -16.16 -37.75
C HIS A 19 12.85 -14.72 -37.52
N SER A 20 12.84 -13.92 -38.59
CA SER A 20 13.08 -12.49 -38.50
C SER A 20 11.93 -11.85 -37.74
N ALA A 21 12.17 -11.50 -36.47
CA ALA A 21 11.20 -10.79 -35.65
C ALA A 21 10.82 -9.47 -36.34
N LYS A 22 9.57 -9.36 -36.81
CA LYS A 22 9.04 -8.12 -37.38
C LYS A 22 8.88 -7.10 -36.25
N GLN A 23 9.83 -6.16 -36.17
CA GLN A 23 9.73 -5.02 -35.27
C GLN A 23 8.62 -4.09 -35.79
N VAL A 24 7.45 -4.13 -35.14
CA VAL A 24 6.32 -3.24 -35.46
C VAL A 24 6.69 -1.83 -34.98
N ARG A 25 6.93 -0.91 -35.92
CA ARG A 25 7.02 0.53 -35.62
C ARG A 25 5.65 1.15 -35.84
N ILE A 26 5.07 1.66 -34.75
CA ILE A 26 3.84 2.44 -34.77
C ILE A 26 4.25 3.89 -35.00
N TRP A 27 3.83 4.48 -36.12
CA TRP A 27 4.00 5.91 -36.37
C TRP A 27 2.77 6.64 -35.83
N THR A 28 2.97 7.56 -34.90
CA THR A 28 1.90 8.33 -34.27
C THR A 28 2.41 9.74 -33.95
N THR A 29 1.51 10.69 -33.66
CA THR A 29 1.92 12.06 -33.29
C THR A 29 2.43 12.10 -31.86
N ASP A 30 3.33 13.04 -31.53
CA ASP A 30 3.92 13.15 -30.18
C ASP A 30 2.86 13.29 -29.08
N GLY A 31 1.72 13.94 -29.40
CA GLY A 31 0.55 13.96 -28.54
C GLY A 31 0.02 12.56 -28.24
N ILE A 32 -0.29 11.77 -29.27
CA ILE A 32 -0.85 10.41 -29.12
C ILE A 32 0.21 9.44 -28.52
N ALA A 33 1.49 9.57 -28.85
CA ALA A 33 2.58 8.79 -28.24
C ALA A 33 2.66 9.02 -26.72
N ARG A 34 2.55 10.29 -26.30
CA ARG A 34 2.50 10.67 -24.89
C ARG A 34 1.23 10.16 -24.21
N TRP A 35 0.05 10.35 -24.81
CA TRP A 35 -1.21 9.82 -24.27
C TRP A 35 -1.19 8.28 -24.12
N PHE A 36 -0.59 7.53 -25.06
CA PHE A 36 -0.44 6.08 -24.93
C PHE A 36 0.59 5.69 -23.86
N SER A 37 1.67 6.45 -23.71
CA SER A 37 2.66 6.23 -22.63
C SER A 37 2.07 6.52 -21.25
N GLU A 38 1.31 7.61 -21.11
CA GLU A 38 0.55 7.96 -19.91
C GLU A 38 -0.50 6.88 -19.60
N LEU A 39 -1.27 6.43 -20.60
CA LEU A 39 -2.25 5.35 -20.44
C LEU A 39 -1.61 4.00 -20.06
N ALA A 40 -0.43 3.67 -20.62
CA ALA A 40 0.29 2.44 -20.28
C ALA A 40 0.89 2.49 -18.87
N LEU A 41 1.38 3.65 -18.42
CA LEU A 41 1.84 3.86 -17.05
C LEU A 41 0.67 3.74 -16.06
N VAL A 42 -0.49 4.29 -16.42
CA VAL A 42 -1.75 4.15 -15.67
C VAL A 42 -2.23 2.68 -15.64
N GLU A 43 -2.23 1.95 -16.75
CA GLU A 43 -2.59 0.52 -16.76
C GLU A 43 -1.62 -0.30 -15.91
N GLN A 44 -0.32 0.03 -15.93
CA GLN A 44 0.68 -0.63 -15.10
C GLN A 44 0.46 -0.32 -13.61
N SER A 45 0.18 0.93 -13.24
CA SER A 45 -0.12 1.33 -11.85
C SER A 45 -1.40 0.66 -11.33
N LEU A 46 -2.43 0.56 -12.17
CA LEU A 46 -3.65 -0.19 -11.89
C LEU A 46 -3.36 -1.70 -11.74
N ARG A 47 -2.57 -2.29 -12.65
CA ARG A 47 -2.18 -3.71 -12.60
C ARG A 47 -1.36 -4.04 -11.36
N ASP A 48 -0.42 -3.17 -10.99
CA ASP A 48 0.39 -3.29 -9.78
C ASP A 48 -0.47 -3.15 -8.52
N SER A 49 -1.45 -2.24 -8.53
CA SER A 49 -2.44 -2.07 -7.47
C SER A 49 -3.32 -3.32 -7.31
N ILE A 50 -3.79 -3.92 -8.42
CA ILE A 50 -4.55 -5.19 -8.41
C ILE A 50 -3.67 -6.31 -7.85
N ILE A 51 -2.41 -6.43 -8.29
CA ILE A 51 -1.49 -7.47 -7.83
C ILE A 51 -1.19 -7.31 -6.33
N ALA A 52 -1.01 -6.08 -5.85
CA ALA A 52 -0.83 -5.79 -4.44
C ALA A 52 -2.09 -6.15 -3.61
N LEU A 53 -3.28 -5.78 -4.08
CA LEU A 53 -4.56 -6.07 -3.41
C LEU A 53 -4.92 -7.56 -3.41
N ALA A 54 -4.67 -8.26 -4.52
CA ALA A 54 -4.87 -9.71 -4.65
C ALA A 54 -3.96 -10.48 -3.70
N ARG A 55 -2.71 -10.02 -3.52
CA ARG A 55 -1.79 -10.60 -2.53
C ARG A 55 -2.26 -10.28 -1.10
N ALA A 56 -2.80 -9.09 -0.84
CA ALA A 56 -3.34 -8.66 0.46
C ALA A 56 -4.61 -9.40 0.96
N GLY A 57 -4.87 -10.61 0.45
CA GLY A 57 -5.95 -11.50 0.89
C GLY A 57 -7.37 -10.97 0.67
N ARG A 58 -7.54 -9.87 -0.09
CA ARG A 58 -8.83 -9.23 -0.26
C ARG A 58 -9.73 -10.02 -1.22
N ARG A 59 -11.02 -10.06 -0.91
CA ARG A 59 -12.00 -10.84 -1.67
C ARG A 59 -12.24 -10.17 -3.05
N PRO A 60 -12.49 -10.95 -4.14
CA PRO A 60 -12.61 -10.38 -5.49
C PRO A 60 -13.74 -9.36 -5.68
N ASP A 61 -14.80 -9.44 -4.87
CA ASP A 61 -15.92 -8.49 -4.83
C ASP A 61 -15.51 -7.12 -4.28
N GLN A 62 -14.77 -7.09 -3.16
CA GLN A 62 -14.18 -5.88 -2.60
C GLN A 62 -13.17 -5.25 -3.57
N MET A 63 -12.41 -6.09 -4.29
CA MET A 63 -11.48 -5.63 -5.33
C MET A 63 -12.22 -4.92 -6.47
N ALA A 64 -13.37 -5.42 -6.92
CA ALA A 64 -14.15 -4.80 -8.01
C ALA A 64 -14.83 -3.46 -7.64
N ILE A 65 -14.99 -3.15 -6.36
CA ILE A 65 -15.46 -1.84 -5.88
C ILE A 65 -14.29 -0.86 -5.85
N ARG A 66 -13.15 -1.25 -5.27
CA ARG A 66 -11.93 -0.41 -5.20
C ARG A 66 -11.30 -0.18 -6.58
N LEU A 67 -11.41 -1.14 -7.50
CA LEU A 67 -11.05 -1.00 -8.91
C LEU A 67 -11.85 0.12 -9.59
N ARG A 68 -13.18 0.18 -9.34
CA ARG A 68 -14.03 1.24 -9.89
C ARG A 68 -13.67 2.61 -9.35
N ALA A 69 -13.42 2.74 -8.04
CA ALA A 69 -12.94 4.01 -7.47
C ALA A 69 -11.61 4.50 -8.12
N HIS A 70 -10.70 3.58 -8.45
CA HIS A 70 -9.46 3.91 -9.15
C HIS A 70 -9.69 4.24 -10.64
N SER A 71 -10.51 3.45 -11.35
CA SER A 71 -10.90 3.73 -12.74
C SER A 71 -11.68 5.05 -12.88
N ASP A 72 -12.55 5.38 -11.94
CA ASP A 72 -13.31 6.63 -11.92
C ASP A 72 -12.36 7.82 -11.72
N PHE A 73 -11.36 7.74 -10.84
CA PHE A 73 -10.35 8.81 -10.70
C PHE A 73 -9.62 9.10 -12.03
N LEU A 74 -9.27 8.04 -12.76
CA LEU A 74 -8.58 8.12 -14.05
C LEU A 74 -9.48 8.64 -15.19
N LEU A 75 -10.78 8.33 -15.16
CA LEU A 75 -11.74 8.75 -16.20
C LEU A 75 -12.42 10.10 -15.91
N THR A 76 -12.57 10.48 -14.64
CA THR A 76 -13.30 11.70 -14.22
C THR A 76 -12.48 12.97 -14.33
N ALA A 77 -11.14 12.88 -14.34
CA ALA A 77 -10.23 14.03 -14.45
C ALA A 77 -10.47 14.94 -15.67
N ARG A 78 -11.23 14.50 -16.69
CA ARG A 78 -11.53 15.33 -17.87
C ARG A 78 -12.93 15.31 -18.48
N ASN A 79 -13.90 14.48 -18.07
CA ASN A 79 -15.17 14.47 -18.84
C ASN A 79 -16.52 14.06 -18.20
N LYS A 80 -16.62 13.65 -16.93
CA LYS A 80 -17.94 13.32 -16.32
C LYS A 80 -18.11 13.71 -14.86
N SER A 81 -18.25 15.01 -14.60
CA SER A 81 -18.88 15.52 -13.38
C SER A 81 -20.42 15.41 -13.47
N ARG A 82 -21.00 14.22 -13.18
CA ARG A 82 -22.43 14.00 -12.81
C ARG A 82 -22.83 12.52 -12.69
N THR A 83 -22.36 11.82 -11.66
CA THR A 83 -23.07 10.67 -11.06
C THR A 83 -22.64 10.55 -9.60
N ALA A 84 -23.56 10.23 -8.68
CA ALA A 84 -23.23 10.05 -7.27
C ALA A 84 -22.21 8.89 -7.09
N LEU A 85 -21.10 9.18 -6.41
CA LEU A 85 -20.06 8.21 -6.12
C LEU A 85 -20.40 7.46 -4.82
N PRO A 86 -20.33 6.11 -4.78
CA PRO A 86 -20.38 5.37 -3.53
C PRO A 86 -19.10 5.65 -2.74
N GLN A 87 -19.20 6.48 -1.70
CA GLN A 87 -18.10 6.79 -0.82
C GLN A 87 -17.92 5.62 0.18
N GLN A 88 -16.68 5.13 0.33
CA GLN A 88 -16.37 4.22 1.44
C GLN A 88 -16.29 5.09 2.71
N ASP A 89 -17.36 5.10 3.50
CA ASP A 89 -17.51 5.95 4.69
C ASP A 89 -16.96 5.32 5.99
N SER A 90 -16.52 4.05 5.93
CA SER A 90 -16.03 3.32 7.09
C SER A 90 -14.74 2.56 6.82
N TRP A 91 -13.88 2.52 7.83
CA TRP A 91 -12.72 1.63 7.96
C TRP A 91 -12.86 0.65 9.15
N SER A 92 -14.09 0.42 9.61
CA SER A 92 -14.42 -0.57 10.64
C SER A 92 -13.84 -1.95 10.27
N GLY A 93 -13.02 -2.51 11.16
CA GLY A 93 -12.39 -3.81 10.99
C GLY A 93 -11.47 -3.93 9.76
N GLU A 94 -10.97 -2.83 9.19
CA GLU A 94 -10.05 -2.84 8.04
C GLU A 94 -8.57 -2.91 8.44
N HIS A 95 -7.72 -3.15 7.44
CA HIS A 95 -6.26 -3.03 7.56
C HIS A 95 -5.71 -2.18 6.39
N PRO A 96 -5.79 -0.84 6.48
CA PRO A 96 -5.18 0.06 5.49
C PRO A 96 -3.66 0.00 5.56
N GLN A 97 -2.97 -0.06 4.41
CA GLN A 97 -1.50 -0.03 4.34
C GLN A 97 -1.00 0.72 3.10
N THR A 98 0.19 1.34 3.20
CA THR A 98 0.87 1.99 2.07
C THR A 98 1.52 0.93 1.16
N VAL A 99 0.80 0.51 0.11
CA VAL A 99 1.30 -0.47 -0.89
C VAL A 99 2.15 0.15 -2.00
N LEU A 100 1.93 1.43 -2.30
CA LEU A 100 2.71 2.26 -3.23
C LEU A 100 3.40 3.36 -2.43
N LEU A 101 4.64 3.66 -2.80
CA LEU A 101 5.49 4.65 -2.13
C LEU A 101 6.00 5.68 -3.15
N PRO A 102 6.21 6.94 -2.76
CA PRO A 102 6.76 7.96 -3.65
C PRO A 102 8.29 7.84 -3.77
N LEU A 103 8.81 6.74 -4.33
CA LEU A 103 10.25 6.45 -4.37
C LEU A 103 11.00 7.32 -5.39
N SER A 104 10.26 7.92 -6.33
CA SER A 104 10.72 8.92 -7.29
C SER A 104 10.77 10.37 -6.74
N ASP A 105 10.20 10.64 -5.56
CA ASP A 105 10.15 11.96 -4.92
C ASP A 105 10.91 11.97 -3.57
N PRO A 106 12.21 12.33 -3.57
CA PRO A 106 13.00 12.41 -2.35
C PRO A 106 12.49 13.43 -1.33
N ALA A 107 11.74 14.45 -1.74
CA ALA A 107 11.20 15.46 -0.83
C ALA A 107 10.07 14.87 0.03
N LYS A 108 9.13 14.14 -0.59
CA LYS A 108 8.10 13.38 0.16
C LYS A 108 8.71 12.39 1.13
N LEU A 109 9.71 11.60 0.69
CA LEU A 109 10.40 10.64 1.55
C LEU A 109 11.07 11.34 2.76
N GLN A 110 11.70 12.48 2.53
CA GLN A 110 12.36 13.25 3.59
C GLN A 110 11.35 13.88 4.58
N THR A 111 10.21 14.37 4.10
CA THR A 111 9.12 14.89 4.94
C THR A 111 8.54 13.77 5.80
N ASN A 112 8.20 12.61 5.21
CA ASN A 112 7.65 11.47 5.93
C ASN A 112 8.60 10.97 7.02
N LEU A 113 9.90 10.92 6.74
CA LEU A 113 10.90 10.57 7.74
C LEU A 113 10.94 11.60 8.89
N ALA A 114 10.99 12.89 8.59
CA ALA A 114 11.04 13.93 9.63
C ALA A 114 9.78 13.93 10.52
N LEU A 115 8.59 13.75 9.94
CA LEU A 115 7.35 13.62 10.70
C LEU A 115 7.32 12.37 11.59
N THR A 116 7.91 11.27 11.11
CA THR A 116 7.98 10.02 11.88
C THR A 116 9.01 10.12 13.00
N ASP A 117 10.11 10.84 12.79
CA ASP A 117 11.12 11.14 13.81
C ASP A 117 10.48 11.87 15.00
N LEU A 118 9.71 12.93 14.71
CA LEU A 118 8.95 13.70 15.71
C LEU A 118 7.89 12.84 16.42
N LEU A 119 7.10 12.05 15.69
CA LEU A 119 6.09 11.16 16.30
C LEU A 119 6.73 10.16 17.27
N VAL A 120 7.85 9.54 16.88
CA VAL A 120 8.53 8.52 17.70
C VAL A 120 9.22 9.14 18.93
N GLU A 121 9.61 10.41 18.86
CA GLU A 121 10.07 11.19 20.02
C GLU A 121 8.92 11.53 20.97
N GLU A 122 7.75 11.91 20.45
CA GLU A 122 6.54 12.26 21.23
C GLU A 122 5.96 11.06 21.99
N VAL A 123 5.81 9.90 21.33
CA VAL A 123 5.11 8.72 21.91
C VAL A 123 6.00 7.86 22.84
N PHE A 124 6.99 8.46 23.49
CA PHE A 124 7.89 7.77 24.42
C PHE A 124 7.40 7.88 25.87
N PRO A 125 7.42 6.81 26.71
CA PRO A 125 8.15 5.55 26.58
C PRO A 125 7.46 4.44 25.77
N SER A 126 8.30 3.60 25.14
CA SER A 126 7.86 2.40 24.41
C SER A 126 8.60 1.15 24.86
N ALA A 127 7.91 -0.01 24.81
CA ALA A 127 8.43 -1.32 25.21
C ALA A 127 8.86 -2.15 24.00
N LYS A 128 9.94 -2.95 24.11
CA LYS A 128 10.32 -3.88 23.04
C LYS A 128 9.38 -5.08 22.99
N CYS A 129 8.78 -5.37 21.84
CA CYS A 129 7.97 -6.56 21.61
C CYS A 129 8.09 -7.05 20.15
N HIS A 130 8.00 -8.36 19.92
CA HIS A 130 7.90 -9.01 18.60
C HIS A 130 8.71 -8.36 17.45
N GLY A 131 10.01 -8.07 17.66
CA GLY A 131 10.83 -7.46 16.62
C GLY A 131 10.54 -5.98 16.34
N GLY A 132 10.12 -5.23 17.35
CA GLY A 132 9.87 -3.79 17.29
C GLY A 132 9.74 -3.14 18.66
N MET A 133 9.22 -1.91 18.66
CA MET A 133 8.96 -1.08 19.85
C MET A 133 7.50 -0.62 19.83
N LEU A 134 6.81 -0.73 20.96
CA LEU A 134 5.39 -0.42 21.10
C LEU A 134 5.18 0.69 22.15
N ALA A 135 4.62 1.81 21.72
CA ALA A 135 4.00 2.82 22.56
C ALA A 135 2.48 2.55 22.69
N ARG A 136 1.88 3.07 23.75
CA ARG A 136 0.45 2.97 24.10
C ARG A 136 -0.05 4.31 24.63
N ASP A 137 -1.35 4.42 24.86
CA ASP A 137 -1.98 5.60 25.47
C ASP A 137 -1.79 6.89 24.62
N VAL A 138 -1.66 6.73 23.29
CA VAL A 138 -1.46 7.85 22.36
C VAL A 138 -2.82 8.46 21.97
N PRO A 139 -2.99 9.79 22.03
CA PRO A 139 -4.26 10.43 21.65
C PRO A 139 -4.57 10.28 20.14
N PRO A 140 -5.86 10.15 19.75
CA PRO A 140 -6.26 10.11 18.35
C PRO A 140 -5.89 11.39 17.58
N GLU A 141 -5.78 12.53 18.25
CA GLU A 141 -5.36 13.80 17.66
C GLU A 141 -3.92 13.74 17.14
N THR A 142 -2.98 13.15 17.90
CA THR A 142 -1.59 12.95 17.48
C THR A 142 -1.52 12.03 16.26
N ILE A 143 -2.29 10.94 16.24
CA ILE A 143 -2.36 10.01 15.09
C ILE A 143 -2.97 10.68 13.86
N ALA A 144 -4.07 11.42 14.03
CA ALA A 144 -4.72 12.12 12.93
C ALA A 144 -3.85 13.25 12.36
N ALA A 145 -3.11 13.98 13.20
CA ALA A 145 -2.15 14.98 12.76
C ALA A 145 -0.99 14.36 11.97
N PHE A 146 -0.43 13.25 12.45
CA PHE A 146 0.61 12.50 11.74
C PHE A 146 0.14 12.00 10.37
N LEU A 147 -1.07 11.41 10.29
CA LEU A 147 -1.64 10.91 9.04
C LEU A 147 -1.85 12.03 8.01
N ARG A 148 -2.40 13.18 8.41
CA ARG A 148 -2.56 14.35 7.50
C ARG A 148 -1.21 14.91 7.02
N GLY A 149 -0.17 14.86 7.85
CA GLY A 149 1.19 15.26 7.45
C GLY A 149 1.86 14.26 6.49
N TYR A 150 1.48 12.98 6.52
CA TYR A 150 2.19 11.93 5.78
C TYR A 150 1.90 11.99 4.26
N HIS A 151 2.93 12.26 3.46
CA HIS A 151 2.82 12.36 2.01
C HIS A 151 2.79 10.99 1.33
N ILE A 152 1.69 10.71 0.64
CA ILE A 152 1.46 9.46 -0.11
C ILE A 152 1.86 9.57 -1.60
N HIS A 153 1.91 8.42 -2.28
CA HIS A 153 2.02 8.35 -3.74
C HIS A 153 0.65 8.67 -4.38
N GLU A 154 0.65 9.47 -5.45
CA GLU A 154 -0.53 10.01 -6.13
C GLU A 154 -1.57 8.93 -6.49
N ASP A 155 -1.13 7.81 -7.06
CA ASP A 155 -2.00 6.71 -7.51
C ASP A 155 -2.62 5.87 -6.37
N ILE A 156 -2.31 6.12 -5.09
CA ILE A 156 -2.80 5.27 -3.99
C ILE A 156 -4.27 5.58 -3.66
N VAL A 157 -5.15 4.62 -3.97
CA VAL A 157 -6.61 4.78 -3.76
C VAL A 157 -7.09 4.16 -2.44
N VAL A 158 -6.32 3.25 -1.86
CA VAL A 158 -6.74 2.45 -0.68
C VAL A 158 -6.30 3.07 0.65
N PHE A 159 -5.20 3.84 0.65
CA PHE A 159 -4.68 4.52 1.84
C PHE A 159 -4.88 6.02 1.71
N ARG A 160 -6.12 6.48 1.95
CA ARG A 160 -6.47 7.91 1.91
C ARG A 160 -6.30 8.50 3.31
N ASN A 161 -5.06 8.91 3.60
CA ASN A 161 -4.58 9.41 4.89
C ASN A 161 -5.47 10.52 5.48
N ASP A 162 -5.90 11.50 4.69
CA ASP A 162 -6.75 12.60 5.18
C ASP A 162 -8.12 12.12 5.64
N LEU A 163 -8.79 11.31 4.83
CA LEU A 163 -10.11 10.77 5.19
C LEU A 163 -10.03 9.73 6.32
N LEU A 164 -8.92 9.00 6.42
CA LEU A 164 -8.62 8.16 7.58
C LEU A 164 -8.51 9.01 8.86
N ALA A 165 -7.77 10.12 8.81
CA ALA A 165 -7.62 11.03 9.95
C ALA A 165 -8.97 11.66 10.35
N ASP A 166 -9.78 12.08 9.38
CA ASP A 166 -11.12 12.63 9.63
C ASP A 166 -12.07 11.57 10.23
N TRP A 167 -12.02 10.33 9.74
CA TRP A 167 -12.80 9.22 10.29
C TRP A 167 -12.37 8.87 11.73
N ILE A 168 -11.07 8.80 12.01
CA ILE A 168 -10.54 8.55 13.37
C ILE A 168 -11.06 9.59 14.37
N ILE A 169 -10.98 10.88 14.03
CA ILE A 169 -11.53 11.96 14.87
C ILE A 169 -13.07 11.86 14.97
N GLY A 170 -13.76 11.51 13.87
CA GLY A 170 -15.19 11.23 13.91
C GLY A 170 -15.57 10.15 14.93
N ARG A 171 -14.81 9.03 14.99
CA ARG A 171 -15.01 7.96 15.97
C ARG A 171 -14.68 8.41 17.40
N SER A 172 -13.62 9.20 17.61
CA SER A 172 -13.21 9.65 18.95
C SER A 172 -14.28 10.50 19.65
N THR A 173 -15.02 11.32 18.90
CA THR A 173 -16.13 12.12 19.46
C THR A 173 -17.27 11.30 20.07
N ILE A 174 -17.42 10.03 19.70
CA ILE A 174 -18.44 9.11 20.24
C ILE A 174 -17.85 8.01 21.15
N GLY A 175 -16.58 8.13 21.55
CA GLY A 175 -15.94 7.22 22.50
C GLY A 175 -15.28 5.97 21.89
N GLU A 176 -15.06 5.94 20.57
CA GLU A 176 -14.32 4.88 19.87
C GLU A 176 -12.97 5.41 19.35
N LEU A 177 -11.95 4.56 19.18
CA LEU A 177 -10.59 4.98 18.75
C LEU A 177 -9.99 6.11 19.63
N THR A 178 -10.29 6.10 20.93
CA THR A 178 -9.85 7.08 21.92
C THR A 178 -8.47 6.80 22.51
N ASP A 179 -7.93 5.59 22.32
CA ASP A 179 -6.59 5.17 22.75
C ASP A 179 -5.87 4.54 21.55
N TRP A 180 -4.64 4.98 21.27
CA TRP A 180 -3.82 4.42 20.20
C TRP A 180 -2.54 3.80 20.71
N SER A 181 -2.22 2.65 20.14
CA SER A 181 -0.90 2.05 20.19
C SER A 181 -0.12 2.39 18.92
N VAL A 182 1.18 2.67 19.06
CA VAL A 182 2.10 2.93 17.94
C VAL A 182 3.23 1.92 17.99
N PHE A 183 3.32 1.07 16.97
CA PHE A 183 4.37 0.07 16.84
C PHE A 183 5.37 0.46 15.76
N VAL A 184 6.65 0.52 16.10
CA VAL A 184 7.77 0.71 15.16
C VAL A 184 8.49 -0.63 14.97
N ALA A 185 8.46 -1.16 13.76
CA ALA A 185 9.19 -2.38 13.42
C ALA A 185 10.71 -2.16 13.43
N SER A 186 11.46 -3.14 13.94
CA SER A 186 12.92 -3.10 14.05
C SER A 186 13.53 -4.49 13.79
N ALA A 187 13.96 -4.74 12.55
CA ALA A 187 14.59 -6.00 12.16
C ALA A 187 15.91 -6.22 12.92
N GLY A 188 16.00 -7.30 13.69
CA GLY A 188 17.16 -7.54 14.59
C GLY A 188 18.50 -7.75 13.88
N ASP A 189 18.48 -8.16 12.62
CA ASP A 189 19.66 -8.27 11.74
C ASP A 189 19.73 -7.15 10.69
N GLY A 190 18.83 -6.17 10.77
CA GLY A 190 18.73 -5.02 9.89
C GLY A 190 19.86 -4.02 10.09
N LYS A 191 20.07 -3.17 9.09
CA LYS A 191 20.99 -2.02 9.19
C LYS A 191 20.45 -1.05 10.25
N LEU A 192 21.28 -0.58 11.17
CA LEU A 192 20.83 0.37 12.19
C LEU A 192 20.62 1.77 11.60
N ALA A 193 19.56 2.43 12.05
CA ALA A 193 19.26 3.84 11.81
C ALA A 193 18.69 4.48 13.08
N THR A 194 18.78 5.80 13.19
CA THR A 194 18.14 6.55 14.27
C THR A 194 16.75 7.02 13.84
N LEU A 195 15.75 6.87 14.72
CA LEU A 195 14.40 7.38 14.57
C LEU A 195 13.86 7.79 15.96
N GLY A 196 13.44 9.04 16.14
CA GLY A 196 13.00 9.60 17.43
C GLY A 196 14.06 9.46 18.54
N GLY A 197 15.34 9.63 18.18
CA GLY A 197 16.47 9.41 19.10
C GLY A 197 16.71 7.95 19.52
N ARG A 198 16.09 6.97 18.85
CA ARG A 198 16.24 5.52 19.12
C ARG A 198 16.91 4.79 17.96
N GLU A 199 17.73 3.79 18.27
CA GLU A 199 18.26 2.87 17.26
C GLU A 199 17.19 1.85 16.86
N VAL A 200 16.87 1.81 15.57
CA VAL A 200 15.94 0.85 14.95
C VAL A 200 16.64 0.11 13.81
N GLY A 201 16.38 -1.18 13.70
CA GLY A 201 16.89 -2.02 12.61
C GLY A 201 16.01 -1.93 11.37
N LEU A 202 16.57 -1.49 10.24
CA LEU A 202 15.82 -1.28 9.01
C LEU A 202 15.29 -2.58 8.43
N VAL A 203 14.00 -2.57 8.09
CA VAL A 203 13.28 -3.74 7.55
C VAL A 203 13.62 -3.88 6.06
N ARG A 204 14.19 -5.03 5.70
CA ARG A 204 14.56 -5.34 4.31
C ARG A 204 13.34 -5.77 3.51
N ARG A 205 12.89 -4.93 2.57
CA ARG A 205 11.82 -5.26 1.60
C ARG A 205 12.31 -4.96 0.18
N LYS A 206 12.21 -5.95 -0.71
CA LYS A 206 12.49 -5.76 -2.15
C LYS A 206 11.25 -5.18 -2.85
N ARG A 207 11.47 -4.24 -3.77
CA ARG A 207 10.46 -3.79 -4.73
C ARG A 207 9.86 -4.99 -5.50
N ILE A 208 8.55 -4.95 -5.74
CA ILE A 208 7.81 -5.90 -6.58
C ILE A 208 7.62 -5.32 -7.99
N SER A 209 7.43 -4.00 -8.10
CA SER A 209 7.44 -3.23 -9.35
C SER A 209 8.20 -1.91 -9.14
N SER A 210 8.02 -0.89 -9.99
CA SER A 210 8.68 0.41 -9.81
C SER A 210 8.40 1.00 -8.42
N GLU A 211 7.14 1.17 -8.04
CA GLU A 211 6.79 1.87 -6.79
C GLU A 211 6.08 0.97 -5.75
N SER A 212 5.83 -0.30 -6.09
CA SER A 212 5.11 -1.27 -5.24
C SER A 212 6.03 -2.16 -4.42
N ILE A 213 5.69 -2.36 -3.14
CA ILE A 213 6.39 -3.27 -2.20
C ILE A 213 5.57 -4.51 -1.81
N GLY A 214 4.28 -4.56 -2.16
CA GLY A 214 3.36 -5.63 -1.75
C GLY A 214 2.81 -5.47 -0.33
N ILE A 215 2.43 -6.59 0.31
CA ILE A 215 1.97 -6.60 1.71
C ILE A 215 3.17 -6.31 2.61
N LEU A 216 3.06 -5.24 3.38
CA LEU A 216 4.13 -4.74 4.22
C LEU A 216 4.18 -5.45 5.59
N THR A 217 3.00 -5.75 6.12
CA THR A 217 2.78 -6.17 7.50
C THR A 217 3.12 -7.65 7.69
N ASP A 218 3.96 -7.96 8.68
CA ASP A 218 3.98 -9.31 9.26
C ASP A 218 2.69 -9.46 10.08
N PRO A 219 1.81 -10.44 9.81
CA PRO A 219 0.54 -10.59 10.52
C PRO A 219 0.67 -10.62 12.04
N VAL A 220 1.80 -11.08 12.59
CA VAL A 220 2.06 -11.06 14.04
C VAL A 220 2.05 -9.63 14.63
N HIS A 221 2.36 -8.61 13.83
CA HIS A 221 2.36 -7.22 14.27
C HIS A 221 0.93 -6.65 14.42
N GLU A 222 -0.09 -7.24 13.80
CA GLU A 222 -1.48 -6.79 13.98
C GLU A 222 -2.08 -7.12 15.36
N GLY A 223 -1.37 -7.86 16.22
CA GLY A 223 -1.82 -8.21 17.57
C GLY A 223 -0.85 -7.86 18.70
N VAL A 224 0.21 -7.08 18.43
CA VAL A 224 1.22 -6.68 19.44
C VAL A 224 0.65 -5.89 20.62
N ASP A 225 -0.44 -5.16 20.36
CA ASP A 225 -1.14 -4.32 21.32
C ASP A 225 -2.18 -5.11 22.14
N LEU A 226 -2.66 -6.25 21.65
CA LEU A 226 -3.74 -7.02 22.27
C LEU A 226 -3.35 -7.60 23.65
N PRO A 227 -4.26 -7.67 24.64
CA PRO A 227 -3.95 -8.14 25.99
C PRO A 227 -3.40 -9.57 26.09
N ARG A 228 -3.70 -10.43 25.11
CA ARG A 228 -3.19 -11.82 25.02
C ARG A 228 -2.05 -12.00 24.01
N GLY A 229 -1.59 -10.90 23.41
CA GLY A 229 -0.67 -10.90 22.27
C GLY A 229 -1.25 -11.55 21.01
N PRO A 230 -0.46 -11.59 19.91
CA PRO A 230 -0.87 -12.17 18.64
C PRO A 230 -0.89 -13.71 18.66
N ASP A 231 -0.08 -14.36 19.50
CA ASP A 231 -0.01 -15.83 19.60
C ASP A 231 -1.33 -16.47 20.05
N ALA A 232 -2.21 -15.73 20.74
CA ALA A 232 -3.56 -16.19 21.07
C ALA A 232 -4.50 -16.31 19.85
N TYR A 233 -4.10 -15.78 18.69
CA TYR A 233 -4.85 -15.77 17.42
C TYR A 233 -4.13 -16.59 16.34
N LYS A 234 -3.28 -17.53 16.75
CA LYS A 234 -2.57 -18.44 15.86
C LYS A 234 -3.43 -19.67 15.59
N ARG A 235 -3.67 -19.96 14.31
CA ARG A 235 -4.40 -21.16 13.84
C ARG A 235 -3.50 -22.40 13.97
N ASP A 236 -4.08 -23.59 13.97
CA ASP A 236 -3.34 -24.87 14.02
C ASP A 236 -2.30 -25.04 12.91
N SER A 237 -2.49 -24.35 11.77
CA SER A 237 -1.53 -24.27 10.67
C SER A 237 -0.27 -23.43 10.95
N GLY A 238 -0.19 -22.80 12.12
CA GLY A 238 0.85 -21.85 12.51
C GLY A 238 0.66 -20.42 11.97
N ALA A 239 -0.36 -20.18 11.12
CA ALA A 239 -0.67 -18.86 10.58
C ALA A 239 -1.47 -18.01 11.58
N TYR A 240 -1.17 -16.71 11.67
CA TYR A 240 -1.93 -15.76 12.49
C TYR A 240 -3.23 -15.34 11.80
N ASP A 241 -4.27 -15.10 12.61
CA ASP A 241 -5.60 -14.71 12.17
C ASP A 241 -5.85 -13.20 12.34
N ALA A 242 -5.41 -12.41 11.36
CA ALA A 242 -5.54 -10.95 11.36
C ALA A 242 -6.99 -10.44 11.43
N GLU A 243 -7.96 -11.21 10.96
CA GLU A 243 -9.37 -10.87 11.09
C GLU A 243 -9.85 -11.06 12.54
N ALA A 244 -9.47 -12.18 13.19
CA ALA A 244 -9.77 -12.40 14.59
C ALA A 244 -9.06 -11.40 15.52
N MET A 245 -7.81 -11.01 15.22
CA MET A 245 -7.10 -9.98 15.98
C MET A 245 -7.82 -8.63 15.93
N ARG A 246 -8.24 -8.17 14.75
CA ARG A 246 -9.02 -6.94 14.57
C ARG A 246 -10.41 -7.02 15.19
N ALA A 247 -11.07 -8.17 15.11
CA ALA A 247 -12.38 -8.38 15.75
C ALA A 247 -12.30 -8.42 17.29
N ALA A 248 -11.15 -8.79 17.86
CA ALA A 248 -10.94 -8.83 19.30
C ALA A 248 -10.32 -7.54 19.88
N ARG A 249 -9.85 -6.61 19.05
CA ARG A 249 -9.43 -5.28 19.50
C ARG A 249 -10.65 -4.49 19.99
N PRO A 250 -10.63 -3.91 21.19
CA PRO A 250 -11.71 -3.03 21.67
C PRO A 250 -11.98 -1.88 20.69
N SER A 251 -13.24 -1.48 20.52
CA SER A 251 -13.59 -0.35 19.65
C SER A 251 -12.97 0.98 20.08
N THR A 252 -12.55 1.10 21.34
CA THR A 252 -11.79 2.24 21.88
C THR A 252 -10.34 2.29 21.40
N GLN A 253 -9.77 1.19 20.87
CA GLN A 253 -8.34 1.06 20.59
C GLN A 253 -8.01 1.03 19.09
N GLY A 254 -7.02 1.80 18.68
CA GLY A 254 -6.42 1.74 17.34
C GLY A 254 -4.94 1.36 17.37
N LEU A 255 -4.43 0.73 16.30
CA LEU A 255 -3.01 0.41 16.16
C LEU A 255 -2.43 1.03 14.88
N LEU A 256 -1.44 1.91 15.03
CA LEU A 256 -0.59 2.40 13.95
C LEU A 256 0.69 1.57 13.89
N LEU A 257 1.02 1.05 12.71
CA LEU A 257 2.22 0.28 12.41
C LEU A 257 3.15 1.08 11.50
N ILE A 258 4.39 1.28 11.95
CA ILE A 258 5.43 2.04 11.27
C ILE A 258 6.55 1.08 10.91
N TYR A 259 6.88 0.99 9.62
CA TYR A 259 7.97 0.16 9.11
C TYR A 259 9.04 1.05 8.45
N PRO A 260 10.19 1.28 9.12
CA PRO A 260 11.33 1.95 8.51
C PRO A 260 12.06 0.95 7.59
N LEU A 261 11.93 1.15 6.28
CA LEU A 261 12.50 0.26 5.27
C LEU A 261 13.94 0.62 4.90
N ASP A 262 14.73 -0.40 4.57
CA ASP A 262 16.08 -0.22 4.04
C ASP A 262 16.04 0.31 2.58
N PRO A 263 16.52 1.54 2.31
CA PRO A 263 16.50 2.13 0.97
C PRO A 263 17.33 1.34 -0.06
N GLU A 264 18.31 0.55 0.38
CA GLU A 264 19.16 -0.25 -0.51
C GLU A 264 18.37 -1.40 -1.16
N TYR A 265 17.50 -2.05 -0.38
CA TYR A 265 16.58 -3.10 -0.89
C TYR A 265 15.45 -2.51 -1.75
N LEU A 266 15.20 -1.22 -1.58
CA LEU A 266 14.37 -0.41 -2.47
C LEU A 266 15.17 0.20 -3.63
N GLY A 267 16.45 -0.10 -3.84
CA GLY A 267 17.23 0.45 -4.97
C GLY A 267 17.29 1.98 -5.03
N ILE A 268 17.09 2.67 -3.90
CA ILE A 268 17.20 4.14 -3.81
C ILE A 268 18.63 4.48 -3.41
N PRO A 269 19.29 5.47 -4.06
CA PRO A 269 20.61 5.94 -3.68
C PRO A 269 20.56 6.84 -2.43
N SER A 270 19.93 6.35 -1.35
CA SER A 270 19.79 7.02 -0.05
C SER A 270 20.35 6.15 1.06
N ARG A 271 20.82 6.76 2.14
CA ARG A 271 21.14 6.07 3.40
C ARG A 271 20.05 6.19 4.46
N LYS A 272 19.05 7.05 4.22
CA LYS A 272 17.95 7.31 5.16
C LYS A 272 16.81 6.30 4.94
N PRO A 273 16.15 5.83 6.01
CA PRO A 273 15.02 4.92 5.88
C PRO A 273 13.88 5.50 5.06
N VAL A 274 13.17 4.63 4.36
CA VAL A 274 11.88 4.94 3.75
C VAL A 274 10.79 4.50 4.72
N ILE A 275 10.03 5.46 5.26
CA ILE A 275 8.92 5.13 6.15
C ILE A 275 7.74 4.60 5.34
N THR A 276 7.07 3.60 5.90
CA THR A 276 5.87 2.99 5.36
C THR A 276 4.90 2.66 6.49
N LEU A 277 3.60 2.74 6.23
CA LEU A 277 2.56 2.70 7.26
C LEU A 277 1.55 1.58 7.01
N ALA A 278 1.02 1.04 8.10
CA ALA A 278 -0.23 0.30 8.11
C ALA A 278 -1.04 0.62 9.38
N LEU A 279 -2.35 0.42 9.36
CA LEU A 279 -3.20 0.53 10.54
C LEU A 279 -3.98 -0.77 10.71
N SER A 280 -4.05 -1.30 11.93
CA SER A 280 -4.94 -2.43 12.25
C SER A 280 -6.10 -1.88 13.08
N LEU A 281 -7.32 -1.89 12.53
CA LEU A 281 -8.47 -1.18 13.08
C LEU A 281 -9.46 -2.15 13.74
N PRO A 282 -10.11 -1.77 14.85
CA PRO A 282 -11.12 -2.57 15.53
C PRO A 282 -12.44 -2.56 14.76
N GLN A 283 -13.40 -3.39 15.19
CA GLN A 283 -14.80 -3.23 14.79
C GLN A 283 -15.41 -2.02 15.51
N THR A 284 -15.80 -1.01 14.73
CA THR A 284 -16.48 0.23 15.16
C THR A 284 -17.96 0.19 14.80
N SER A 285 -18.82 0.92 15.54
CA SER A 285 -20.29 0.86 15.37
C SER A 285 -20.86 1.37 14.04
N ASP A 286 -20.04 1.98 13.16
CA ASP A 286 -20.38 2.29 11.77
C ASP A 286 -20.15 1.11 10.79
N ALA A 287 -19.78 -0.08 11.27
CA ALA A 287 -19.64 -1.29 10.48
C ALA A 287 -20.85 -1.52 9.55
N GLY A 288 -20.61 -1.53 8.23
CA GLY A 288 -21.65 -1.76 7.21
C GLY A 288 -22.45 -0.52 6.80
N THR A 289 -22.16 0.66 7.35
CA THR A 289 -22.80 1.91 6.90
C THR A 289 -22.20 2.36 5.57
N THR A 290 -23.04 2.60 4.56
CA THR A 290 -22.64 3.19 3.27
C THR A 290 -23.65 4.26 2.90
N TRP A 291 -23.24 5.53 2.85
CA TRP A 291 -24.13 6.63 2.47
C TRP A 291 -23.98 6.95 0.98
N ILE A 292 -25.11 7.02 0.28
CA ILE A 292 -25.17 7.53 -1.09
C ILE A 292 -25.48 9.02 -1.00
N VAL A 293 -24.45 9.85 -1.05
CA VAL A 293 -24.60 11.32 -1.06
C VAL A 293 -25.07 11.77 -2.44
N ASN A 294 -26.38 11.96 -2.61
CA ASN A 294 -26.96 12.61 -3.77
C ASN A 294 -26.77 14.13 -3.68
N SER A 295 -25.69 14.65 -4.28
CA SER A 295 -25.44 16.09 -4.41
C SER A 295 -26.34 16.74 -5.49
N MET A 296 -27.64 16.83 -5.22
CA MET A 296 -28.58 17.70 -5.96
C MET A 296 -29.63 18.31 -5.02
N VAL A 297 -29.26 19.41 -4.35
CA VAL A 297 -30.20 20.47 -3.96
C VAL A 297 -29.54 21.82 -4.24
N SER A 298 -29.70 22.32 -5.47
CA SER A 298 -29.54 23.74 -5.76
C SER A 298 -30.87 24.43 -5.43
N ASN A 299 -30.96 25.03 -4.24
CA ASN A 299 -32.03 25.96 -3.88
C ASN A 299 -31.56 27.39 -4.13
N GLY A 300 -32.31 28.17 -4.92
CA GLY A 300 -32.05 29.57 -5.23
C GLY A 300 -31.61 29.79 -6.66
#